data_AF-A0AAP7M6U7-F1
#
_entry.id   AF-A0AAP7M6U7-F1
#
_cell.length_a   1.000
_cell.length_b   1.000
_cell.length_c   1.000
_cell.angle_alpha   90.00
_cell.angle_beta   90.00
_cell.angle_gamma   90.00
#
_symmetry.space_group_name_H-M   'P 1'
#
loop_
_entity.id
_entity.type
_entity.pdbx_description
1 polymer ?
#
loop_
_entity_poly.entity_id
_entity_poly.type
_entity_poly.pdbx_seq_one_letter_code
_entity_poly.pdbx_strand_id
1 'polypeptide(L)'
;MRALPLQSFLFRCLMDPSNEVEFNGHCCSGAEVLWGSDVLLQSLKPVCRSMGMGPERGLRIELRRVPDRHADIELLSHLLGLGPAGLVAMVESMGVTQRCFRQQMPPWIKRLAEQLSAGRVNRGPISNRAELRSAGEAQRKRVSGWREMRADVLFKMIGRSNEYR
;
A
#
# COMPACT_ATOMS: atom_id res chain seq x y z
N MET A 1 2.28 -26.76 -18.76
CA MET A 1 3.00 -25.62 -19.37
C MET A 1 4.18 -25.27 -18.50
N ARG A 2 5.41 -25.25 -19.03
CA ARG A 2 6.57 -24.74 -18.28
C ARG A 2 6.36 -23.24 -18.06
N ALA A 3 6.36 -22.77 -16.82
CA ALA A 3 6.27 -21.35 -16.51
C ALA A 3 7.41 -20.63 -17.21
N LEU A 4 7.08 -19.73 -18.14
CA LEU A 4 8.08 -18.81 -18.68
C LEU A 4 8.63 -17.98 -17.52
N PRO A 5 9.93 -17.67 -17.49
CA PRO A 5 10.46 -16.70 -16.54
C PRO A 5 9.60 -15.45 -16.60
N LEU A 6 9.17 -14.91 -15.45
CA LEU A 6 8.25 -13.77 -15.42
C LEU A 6 8.75 -12.62 -16.30
N GLN A 7 10.05 -12.40 -16.35
CA GLN A 7 10.70 -11.42 -17.23
C GLN A 7 10.34 -11.62 -18.70
N SER A 8 10.40 -12.86 -19.21
CA SER A 8 10.04 -13.19 -20.59
C SER A 8 8.54 -12.99 -20.84
N PHE A 9 7.70 -13.25 -19.84
CA PHE A 9 6.26 -13.01 -19.94
C PHE A 9 5.93 -11.51 -19.98
N LEU A 10 6.47 -10.72 -19.04
CA LEU A 10 6.30 -9.26 -19.04
C LEU A 10 6.85 -8.62 -20.31
N PHE A 11 7.98 -9.12 -20.83
CA PHE A 11 8.53 -8.66 -22.10
C PHE A 11 7.56 -8.93 -23.27
N ARG A 12 6.91 -10.10 -23.31
CA ARG A 12 5.88 -10.37 -24.34
C ARG A 12 4.69 -9.43 -24.22
N CYS A 13 4.21 -9.17 -23.00
CA CYS A 13 3.15 -8.18 -22.76
C CYS A 13 3.55 -6.77 -23.21
N LEU A 14 4.84 -6.42 -23.14
CA LEU A 14 5.34 -5.14 -23.65
C LEU A 14 5.38 -5.09 -25.17
N MET A 15 5.80 -6.18 -25.81
CA MET A 15 5.91 -6.27 -27.26
C MET A 15 4.56 -6.37 -27.97
N ASP A 16 3.56 -6.96 -27.30
CA ASP A 16 2.20 -7.11 -27.83
C ASP A 16 1.15 -6.83 -26.73
N PRO A 17 0.91 -5.54 -26.42
CA PRO A 17 0.07 -5.15 -25.29
C PRO A 17 -1.42 -5.43 -25.52
N SER A 18 -1.85 -5.59 -26.77
CA SER A 18 -3.25 -5.87 -27.13
C SER A 18 -3.60 -7.35 -27.06
N ASN A 19 -2.60 -8.23 -26.99
CA ASN A 19 -2.83 -9.66 -26.96
C ASN A 19 -3.50 -10.10 -25.65
N GLU A 20 -4.49 -10.96 -25.77
CA GLU A 20 -5.15 -11.57 -24.62
C GLU A 20 -4.27 -12.67 -24.04
N VAL A 21 -4.09 -12.62 -22.73
CA VAL A 21 -3.30 -13.57 -21.95
C VAL A 21 -4.09 -14.00 -20.72
N GLU A 22 -3.96 -15.28 -20.36
CA GLU A 22 -4.41 -15.74 -19.07
C GLU A 22 -3.36 -15.40 -18.02
N PHE A 23 -3.75 -14.63 -17.01
CA PHE A 23 -2.86 -14.21 -15.93
C PHE A 23 -3.59 -14.29 -14.59
N ASN A 24 -3.07 -15.10 -13.67
CA ASN A 24 -3.65 -15.29 -12.33
C ASN A 24 -5.14 -15.69 -12.35
N GLY A 25 -5.56 -16.51 -13.34
CA GLY A 25 -6.96 -16.94 -13.50
C GLY A 25 -7.89 -15.87 -14.09
N HIS A 26 -7.33 -14.85 -14.74
CA HIS A 26 -8.07 -13.80 -15.44
C HIS A 26 -7.60 -13.70 -16.90
N CYS A 27 -8.54 -13.52 -17.83
CA CYS A 27 -8.22 -13.07 -19.17
C CYS A 27 -7.96 -11.56 -19.11
N CYS A 28 -6.74 -11.16 -19.48
CA CYS A 28 -6.26 -9.80 -19.44
C CYS A 28 -5.57 -9.49 -20.77
N SER A 29 -5.56 -8.24 -21.20
CA SER A 29 -4.60 -7.79 -22.20
C SER A 29 -3.18 -7.71 -21.60
N GLY A 30 -2.15 -7.79 -22.43
CA GLY A 30 -0.77 -7.53 -22.01
C GLY A 30 -0.62 -6.15 -21.34
N ALA A 31 -1.34 -5.14 -21.83
CA ALA A 31 -1.40 -3.81 -21.23
C ALA A 31 -1.92 -3.83 -19.78
N GLU A 32 -2.98 -4.60 -19.51
CA GLU A 32 -3.54 -4.73 -18.15
C GLU A 32 -2.63 -5.49 -17.19
N VAL A 33 -1.84 -6.45 -17.69
CA VAL A 33 -0.81 -7.12 -16.89
C VAL A 33 0.26 -6.13 -16.46
N LEU A 34 0.77 -5.33 -17.41
CA LEU A 34 1.80 -4.33 -17.14
C LEU A 34 1.28 -3.23 -16.20
N TRP A 35 0.09 -2.71 -16.48
CA TRP A 35 -0.55 -1.70 -15.63
C TRP A 35 -0.78 -2.22 -14.21
N GLY A 36 -1.28 -3.45 -14.06
CA GLY A 36 -1.50 -4.03 -12.75
C GLY A 36 -0.21 -4.28 -11.97
N SER A 37 0.86 -4.67 -12.67
CA SER A 37 2.20 -4.82 -12.08
C SER A 37 2.73 -3.47 -11.56
N ASP A 38 2.50 -2.40 -12.32
CA ASP A 38 2.80 -1.02 -11.92
C ASP A 38 2.01 -0.61 -10.67
N VAL A 39 0.71 -0.88 -10.64
CA VAL A 39 -0.17 -0.60 -9.49
C VAL A 39 0.32 -1.35 -8.26
N LEU A 40 0.63 -2.64 -8.40
CA LEU A 40 1.11 -3.48 -7.30
C LEU A 40 2.41 -2.92 -6.70
N LEU A 41 3.39 -2.60 -7.54
CA LEU A 41 4.63 -1.99 -7.07
C LEU A 41 4.40 -0.64 -6.40
N GLN A 42 3.54 0.22 -6.96
CA GLN A 42 3.25 1.53 -6.36
C GLN A 42 2.57 1.40 -4.99
N SER A 43 1.67 0.44 -4.83
CA SER A 43 0.97 0.18 -3.57
C SER A 43 1.86 -0.44 -2.49
N LEU A 44 2.86 -1.24 -2.89
CA LEU A 44 3.77 -1.92 -1.96
C LEU A 44 5.05 -1.13 -1.66
N LYS A 45 5.54 -0.30 -2.57
CA LYS A 45 6.77 0.50 -2.39
C LYS A 45 6.81 1.29 -1.07
N PRO A 46 5.74 1.97 -0.60
CA PRO A 46 5.78 2.67 0.68
C PRO A 46 6.05 1.74 1.87
N VAL A 47 5.52 0.52 1.83
CA VAL A 47 5.67 -0.47 2.88
C VAL A 47 7.03 -1.16 2.79
N CYS A 48 7.46 -1.55 1.58
CA CYS A 48 8.81 -2.06 1.35
C CYS A 48 9.87 -1.06 1.83
N ARG A 49 9.69 0.24 1.59
CA ARG A 49 10.59 1.30 2.12
C ARG A 49 10.64 1.34 3.63
N SER A 50 9.49 1.21 4.31
CA SER A 50 9.47 1.17 5.78
C SER A 50 10.19 -0.06 6.34
N MET A 51 10.36 -1.11 5.54
CA MET A 51 11.11 -2.31 5.86
C MET A 51 12.54 -2.33 5.28
N GLY A 52 13.02 -1.23 4.70
CA GLY A 52 14.37 -1.13 4.12
C GLY A 52 14.55 -1.84 2.77
N MET A 53 13.47 -2.17 2.06
CA MET A 53 13.50 -2.83 0.75
C MET A 53 13.10 -1.86 -0.39
N GLY A 54 13.98 -1.69 -1.38
CA GLY A 54 13.69 -1.04 -2.67
C GLY A 54 13.86 0.50 -2.74
N PRO A 55 13.82 1.09 -3.96
CA PRO A 55 14.28 2.47 -4.19
C PRO A 55 13.31 3.59 -3.75
N GLU A 56 13.89 4.77 -3.47
CA GLU A 56 13.28 5.87 -2.70
C GLU A 56 12.18 6.69 -3.41
N ARG A 57 12.06 6.74 -4.75
CA ARG A 57 10.99 7.47 -5.48
C ARG A 57 11.01 7.16 -7.00
N GLY A 58 9.89 7.37 -7.70
CA GLY A 58 9.88 7.61 -9.16
C GLY A 58 8.94 6.75 -10.03
N LEU A 59 8.40 7.41 -11.07
CA LEU A 59 7.57 7.07 -12.27
C LEU A 59 7.32 5.59 -12.65
N ARG A 60 6.43 5.36 -13.65
CA ARG A 60 6.17 4.04 -14.29
C ARG A 60 7.43 3.19 -14.41
N ILE A 61 7.35 1.86 -14.22
CA ILE A 61 8.52 0.94 -14.32
C ILE A 61 9.36 1.23 -15.57
N GLU A 62 8.68 1.53 -16.69
CA GLU A 62 9.25 1.85 -18.00
C GLU A 62 10.19 3.05 -18.00
N LEU A 63 10.04 3.99 -17.05
CA LEU A 63 10.76 5.26 -16.99
C LEU A 63 11.86 5.30 -15.91
N ARG A 64 12.09 4.18 -15.19
CA ARG A 64 13.08 4.12 -14.09
C ARG A 64 14.51 3.93 -14.60
N ARG A 65 15.52 4.27 -13.79
CA ARG A 65 16.93 3.96 -14.13
C ARG A 65 17.14 2.44 -14.14
N VAL A 66 18.09 1.96 -14.95
CA VAL A 66 18.33 0.52 -15.17
C VAL A 66 18.53 -0.30 -13.87
N PRO A 67 19.25 0.19 -12.84
CA PRO A 67 19.42 -0.55 -11.59
C PRO A 67 18.10 -0.69 -10.81
N ASP A 68 17.28 0.37 -10.78
CA ASP A 68 15.98 0.37 -10.09
C ASP A 68 14.97 -0.56 -10.79
N ARG A 69 15.08 -0.68 -12.12
CA ARG A 69 14.27 -1.63 -12.91
C ARG A 69 14.57 -3.08 -12.56
N HIS A 70 15.84 -3.44 -12.33
CA HIS A 70 16.18 -4.83 -12.00
C HIS A 70 15.58 -5.24 -10.66
N ALA A 71 15.76 -4.42 -9.61
CA ALA A 71 15.19 -4.68 -8.29
C ALA A 71 13.64 -4.72 -8.32
N ASP A 72 13.01 -3.83 -9.09
CA ASP A 72 11.56 -3.83 -9.27
C ASP A 72 11.06 -5.09 -9.98
N ILE A 73 11.81 -5.59 -10.97
CA ILE A 73 11.51 -6.81 -11.71
C ILE A 73 11.73 -8.06 -10.84
N GLU A 74 12.79 -8.11 -10.04
CA GLU A 74 13.03 -9.20 -9.09
C GLU A 74 11.93 -9.26 -8.03
N LEU A 75 11.55 -8.09 -7.49
CA LEU A 75 10.42 -7.98 -6.58
C LEU A 75 9.12 -8.45 -7.24
N LEU A 76 8.81 -7.99 -8.46
CA LEU A 76 7.63 -8.47 -9.20
C LEU A 76 7.68 -9.98 -9.44
N SER A 77 8.85 -10.54 -9.76
CA SER A 77 9.05 -11.98 -9.94
C SER A 77 8.73 -12.76 -8.68
N HIS A 78 9.17 -12.25 -7.54
CA HIS A 78 8.82 -12.84 -6.26
C HIS A 78 7.32 -12.72 -5.98
N LEU A 79 6.76 -11.50 -6.05
CA LEU A 79 5.36 -11.21 -5.75
C LEU A 79 4.38 -12.01 -6.60
N LEU A 80 4.60 -12.06 -7.91
CA LEU A 80 3.71 -12.75 -8.85
C LEU A 80 3.94 -14.27 -8.84
N GLY A 81 5.13 -14.73 -8.44
CA GLY A 81 5.44 -16.15 -8.25
C GLY A 81 4.69 -16.80 -7.07
N LEU A 82 4.22 -16.01 -6.10
CA LEU A 82 3.42 -16.49 -4.96
C LEU A 82 1.98 -16.90 -5.36
N GLY A 83 1.54 -16.50 -6.55
CA GLY A 83 0.14 -16.57 -6.95
C GLY A 83 -0.80 -15.68 -6.11
N PRO A 84 -2.10 -15.64 -6.41
CA PRO A 84 -3.03 -14.69 -5.79
C PRO A 84 -3.14 -14.83 -4.26
N ALA A 85 -3.32 -16.07 -3.77
CA ALA A 85 -3.50 -16.33 -2.34
C ALA A 85 -2.22 -16.05 -1.53
N GLY A 86 -1.06 -16.46 -2.04
CA GLY A 86 0.22 -16.18 -1.40
C GLY A 86 0.56 -14.70 -1.39
N LEU A 87 0.25 -13.99 -2.48
CA LEU A 87 0.40 -12.55 -2.57
C LEU A 87 -0.49 -11.83 -1.54
N VAL A 88 -1.76 -12.21 -1.41
CA VAL A 88 -2.66 -11.64 -0.38
C VAL A 88 -2.10 -11.86 1.03
N ALA A 89 -1.75 -13.09 1.39
CA ALA A 89 -1.24 -13.42 2.72
C ALA A 89 0.03 -12.63 3.07
N MET A 90 0.98 -12.53 2.12
CA MET A 90 2.20 -11.77 2.32
C MET A 90 1.92 -10.27 2.45
N VAL A 91 1.08 -9.70 1.58
CA VAL A 91 0.72 -8.28 1.59
C VAL A 91 0.01 -7.90 2.90
N GLU A 92 -0.87 -8.76 3.42
CA GLU A 92 -1.48 -8.57 4.74
C GLU A 92 -0.48 -8.67 5.89
N SER A 93 0.48 -9.61 5.83
CA SER A 93 1.55 -9.72 6.84
C SER A 93 2.42 -8.45 6.90
N MET A 94 2.54 -7.73 5.78
CA MET A 94 3.22 -6.44 5.69
C MET A 94 2.34 -5.26 6.12
N GLY A 95 1.11 -5.50 6.58
CA GLY A 95 0.18 -4.46 7.02
C GLY A 95 -0.41 -3.62 5.88
N VAL A 96 -0.33 -4.10 4.65
CA VAL A 96 -0.97 -3.46 3.48
C VAL A 96 -2.46 -3.76 3.51
N THR A 97 -3.26 -2.77 3.14
CA THR A 97 -4.72 -2.83 3.18
C THR A 97 -5.29 -2.31 1.86
N GLN A 98 -6.60 -2.44 1.65
CA GLN A 98 -7.30 -1.86 0.49
C GLN A 98 -6.95 -0.38 0.27
N ARG A 99 -6.65 0.38 1.34
CA ARG A 99 -6.29 1.80 1.29
C ARG A 99 -4.98 2.10 0.58
N CYS A 100 -4.12 1.11 0.37
CA CYS A 100 -2.90 1.26 -0.42
C CYS A 100 -3.18 1.24 -1.93
N PHE A 101 -4.39 0.84 -2.34
CA PHE A 101 -4.83 0.74 -3.73
C PHE A 101 -5.87 1.83 -4.03
N ARG A 102 -5.46 3.11 -4.04
CA ARG A 102 -6.37 4.25 -4.31
C ARG A 102 -6.43 4.66 -5.76
N GLN A 103 -5.43 4.27 -6.56
CA GLN A 103 -5.41 4.55 -7.99
C GLN A 103 -6.40 3.69 -8.76
N GLN A 104 -6.75 4.10 -9.98
CA GLN A 104 -7.40 3.20 -10.94
C GLN A 104 -6.50 1.97 -11.16
N MET A 105 -7.12 0.81 -11.32
CA MET A 105 -6.42 -0.47 -11.42
C MET A 105 -7.19 -1.44 -12.33
N PRO A 106 -6.50 -2.41 -12.96
CA PRO A 106 -7.16 -3.41 -13.79
C PRO A 106 -7.97 -4.42 -12.94
N PRO A 107 -8.92 -5.15 -13.54
CA PRO A 107 -9.80 -6.06 -12.82
C PRO A 107 -9.10 -7.10 -11.95
N TRP A 108 -7.96 -7.63 -12.39
CA TRP A 108 -7.20 -8.64 -11.65
C TRP A 108 -6.57 -8.09 -10.37
N ILE A 109 -6.05 -6.85 -10.39
CA ILE A 109 -5.57 -6.17 -9.17
C ILE A 109 -6.75 -5.78 -8.30
N LYS A 110 -7.86 -5.33 -8.89
CA LYS A 110 -9.05 -4.95 -8.12
C LYS A 110 -9.56 -6.11 -7.27
N ARG A 111 -9.69 -7.31 -7.87
CA ARG A 111 -10.07 -8.53 -7.15
C ARG A 111 -9.09 -8.90 -6.05
N LEU A 112 -7.79 -8.70 -6.29
CA LEU A 112 -6.77 -8.93 -5.27
C LEU A 112 -6.88 -7.94 -4.11
N ALA A 113 -7.07 -6.66 -4.41
CA ALA A 113 -7.24 -5.62 -3.40
C ALA A 113 -8.50 -5.87 -2.56
N GLU A 114 -9.61 -6.27 -3.19
CA GLU A 114 -10.87 -6.61 -2.50
C GLU A 114 -10.73 -7.76 -1.49
N GLN A 115 -9.75 -8.66 -1.67
CA GLN A 115 -9.45 -9.73 -0.71
C GLN A 115 -8.67 -9.25 0.53
N LEU A 116 -8.04 -8.07 0.47
CA LEU A 116 -7.34 -7.50 1.60
C LEU A 116 -8.32 -6.90 2.61
N SER A 117 -7.92 -6.86 3.87
CA SER A 117 -8.65 -6.05 4.85
C SER A 117 -8.81 -4.59 4.39
N ALA A 118 -9.96 -3.98 4.67
CA ALA A 118 -10.25 -2.58 4.33
C ALA A 118 -9.27 -1.57 4.97
N GLY A 119 -8.49 -2.04 5.95
CA GLY A 119 -7.71 -1.22 6.87
C GLY A 119 -8.63 -0.51 7.86
N ARG A 120 -8.17 -0.36 9.11
CA ARG A 120 -8.94 0.40 10.09
C ARG A 120 -9.19 1.80 9.52
N VAL A 121 -10.47 2.16 9.34
CA VAL A 121 -10.84 3.57 9.52
C VAL A 121 -10.30 3.92 10.88
N ASN A 122 -9.39 4.89 10.96
CA ASN A 122 -9.13 5.55 12.22
C ASN A 122 -10.44 6.26 12.60
N ARG A 123 -11.44 5.48 13.03
CA ARG A 123 -12.33 5.81 14.13
C ARG A 123 -11.49 5.65 15.40
N GLY A 124 -10.29 6.24 15.42
CA GLY A 124 -9.74 6.66 16.69
C GLY A 124 -10.77 7.63 17.28
N PRO A 125 -10.99 7.60 18.60
CA PRO A 125 -11.97 8.45 19.22
C PRO A 125 -11.72 9.89 18.76
N ILE A 126 -12.80 10.61 18.44
CA ILE A 126 -12.76 12.02 18.09
C ILE A 126 -12.31 12.77 19.36
N SER A 127 -11.02 12.74 19.64
CA SER A 127 -10.34 13.83 20.32
C SER A 127 -10.20 14.85 19.22
N ASN A 128 -11.05 15.88 19.27
CA ASN A 128 -11.16 16.87 18.22
C ASN A 128 -9.74 17.37 17.90
N ARG A 129 -9.25 17.20 16.66
CA ARG A 129 -7.86 17.57 16.29
C ARG A 129 -7.56 19.03 16.65
N ALA A 130 -8.62 19.84 16.72
CA ALA A 130 -8.65 21.17 17.29
C ALA A 130 -8.25 21.23 18.78
N GLU A 131 -8.78 20.37 19.66
CA GLU A 131 -8.44 20.33 21.10
C GLU A 131 -6.97 19.98 21.34
N LEU A 132 -6.43 18.97 20.62
CA LEU A 132 -5.01 18.64 20.69
C LEU A 132 -4.13 19.80 20.22
N ARG A 133 -4.55 20.48 19.15
CA ARG A 133 -3.85 21.67 18.63
C ARG A 133 -3.90 22.83 19.63
N SER A 134 -5.08 23.11 20.20
CA SER A 134 -5.29 24.16 21.21
C SER A 134 -4.48 23.91 22.48
N ALA A 135 -4.46 22.68 23.00
CA ALA A 135 -3.63 22.32 24.15
C ALA A 135 -2.13 22.46 23.83
N GLY A 136 -1.70 22.05 22.63
CA GLY A 136 -0.31 22.22 22.17
C GLY A 136 0.08 23.70 21.96
N GLU A 137 -0.83 24.54 21.51
CA GLU A 137 -0.64 25.99 21.42
C GLU A 137 -0.59 26.66 22.78
N ALA A 138 -1.49 26.28 23.70
CA ALA A 138 -1.51 26.77 25.06
C ALA A 138 -0.21 26.42 25.81
N GLN A 139 0.29 25.19 25.62
CA GLN A 139 1.59 24.78 26.16
C GLN A 139 2.74 25.60 25.58
N ARG A 140 2.79 25.77 24.25
CA ARG A 140 3.85 26.55 23.58
C ARG A 140 3.87 28.00 24.03
N LYS A 141 2.71 28.60 24.20
CA LYS A 141 2.54 30.00 24.67
C LYS A 141 2.59 30.15 26.20
N ARG A 142 2.74 29.04 26.95
CA ARG A 142 2.69 28.98 28.43
C ARG A 142 1.52 29.75 29.02
N VAL A 143 0.35 29.64 28.38
CA VAL A 143 -0.88 30.36 28.81
C VAL A 143 -1.31 29.83 30.18
N SER A 144 -1.83 30.68 31.06
CA SER A 144 -2.33 30.22 32.37
C SER A 144 -3.32 29.06 32.21
N GLY A 145 -3.19 28.00 33.01
CA GLY A 145 -4.04 26.81 32.91
C GLY A 145 -3.60 25.76 31.85
N TRP A 146 -2.45 25.94 31.17
CA TRP A 146 -2.03 25.03 30.10
C TRP A 146 -1.76 23.60 30.57
N ARG A 147 -1.36 23.41 31.83
CA ARG A 147 -1.08 22.09 32.40
C ARG A 147 -2.38 21.31 32.61
N GLU A 148 -3.41 21.98 33.14
CA GLU A 148 -4.75 21.46 33.34
C GLU A 148 -5.40 21.11 31.99
N MET A 149 -5.29 22.00 30.99
CA MET A 149 -5.80 21.75 29.64
C MET A 149 -5.14 20.54 28.98
N ARG A 150 -3.82 20.39 29.14
CA ARG A 150 -3.09 19.22 28.65
C ARG A 150 -3.51 17.95 29.39
N ALA A 151 -3.64 18.01 30.72
CA ALA A 151 -4.05 16.86 31.52
C ALA A 151 -5.47 16.41 31.17
N ASP A 152 -6.42 17.33 31.01
CA ASP A 152 -7.80 17.03 30.61
C ASP A 152 -7.87 16.34 29.24
N VAL A 153 -7.11 16.83 28.24
CA VAL A 153 -7.01 16.17 26.92
C VAL A 153 -6.43 14.76 27.04
N LEU A 154 -5.38 14.57 27.85
CA LEU A 154 -4.78 13.25 28.07
C LEU A 154 -5.73 12.29 28.83
N PHE A 155 -6.44 12.77 29.85
CA PHE A 155 -7.43 11.98 30.57
C PHE A 155 -8.61 11.58 29.68
N LYS A 156 -9.11 12.49 28.83
CA LYS A 156 -10.12 12.16 27.82
C LYS A 156 -9.64 11.09 26.83
N MET A 157 -8.35 11.07 26.51
CA MET A 157 -7.75 10.03 25.67
C MET A 157 -7.62 8.68 26.41
N ILE A 158 -7.33 8.68 27.71
CA ILE A 158 -7.14 7.47 28.53
C ILE A 158 -8.48 6.88 29.00
N GLY A 159 -9.39 7.70 29.53
CA GLY A 159 -10.70 7.27 30.01
C GLY A 159 -11.57 6.62 28.92
N ARG A 160 -11.47 7.12 27.68
CA ARG A 160 -12.11 6.52 26.50
C ARG A 160 -11.43 5.24 26.02
N SER A 161 -10.25 4.89 26.53
CA SER A 161 -9.58 3.62 26.22
C SER A 161 -10.06 2.48 27.12
N ASN A 162 -10.70 2.77 28.26
CA ASN A 162 -11.21 1.76 29.20
C ASN A 162 -12.66 1.33 28.92
N GLU A 163 -13.43 2.10 28.13
CA GLU A 163 -14.79 1.73 27.71
C GLU A 163 -14.81 0.71 26.55
N TYR A 164 -13.65 0.34 26.01
CA TYR A 164 -13.48 -0.63 24.91
C TYR A 164 -12.71 -1.90 25.34
N ARG A 165 -12.69 -2.23 26.64
CA ARG A 165 -12.28 -3.55 27.14
C ARG A 165 -13.50 -4.37 27.50
#